data_AF-A0A7C2MTW5-F1
#
_entry.id   AF-A0A7C2MTW5-F1
#
_cell.length_a   1.000
_cell.length_b   1.000
_cell.length_c   1.000
_cell.angle_alpha   90.00
_cell.angle_beta   90.00
_cell.angle_gamma   90.00
#
_symmetry.space_group_name_H-M   'P 1'
#
loop_
_entity.id
_entity.type
_entity.pdbx_description
1 polymer ?
#
loop_
_entity_poly.entity_id
_entity_poly.type
_entity_poly.pdbx_seq_one_letter_code
_entity_poly.pdbx_strand_id
1 'polypeptide(L)'
;MSILVIFNREPYDNTDVTWNGLRLAGKLREAGQDVRIFLMNDAVDMARDVCKPPQGYDQDLAQMLKELIAQGVPVQVCGTCMARCGIYKNHPYFAGAEAS
;
A
#
# COMPACT_ATOMS: atom_id res chain seq x y z
N MET A 1 -1.22 -6.58 20.21
CA MET A 1 -0.42 -7.56 19.43
C MET A 1 0.20 -6.81 18.24
N SER A 2 1.38 -7.22 17.76
CA SER A 2 1.96 -6.67 16.54
C SER A 2 1.51 -7.49 15.34
N ILE A 3 0.99 -6.83 14.30
CA ILE A 3 0.40 -7.46 13.12
C ILE A 3 1.08 -6.87 11.87
N LEU A 4 1.60 -7.75 11.02
CA LEU A 4 2.14 -7.38 9.71
C LEU A 4 1.12 -7.72 8.62
N VAL A 5 0.75 -6.73 7.82
CA VAL A 5 -0.08 -6.91 6.62
C VAL A 5 0.82 -6.77 5.40
N ILE A 6 0.82 -7.79 4.54
CA ILE A 6 1.64 -7.81 3.32
C ILE A 6 0.73 -7.68 2.11
N PHE A 7 1.05 -6.73 1.23
CA PHE A 7 0.44 -6.64 -0.09
C PHE A 7 1.46 -7.05 -1.15
N ASN A 8 1.01 -7.90 -2.07
CA ASN A 8 1.86 -8.47 -3.12
C ASN A 8 1.19 -8.53 -4.50
N ARG A 9 -0.04 -8.03 -4.64
CA ARG A 9 -0.79 -7.98 -5.89
C ARG A 9 -0.77 -6.57 -6.48
N GLU A 10 -0.91 -6.49 -7.80
CA GLU A 10 -1.03 -5.23 -8.51
C GLU A 10 -2.20 -4.39 -7.92
N PRO A 11 -2.03 -3.07 -7.74
CA PRO A 11 -3.13 -2.19 -7.39
C PRO A 11 -4.19 -2.19 -8.50
N TYR A 12 -5.46 -2.15 -8.14
CA TYR A 12 -6.57 -2.08 -9.12
C TYR A 12 -6.64 -3.29 -10.08
N ASP A 13 -6.28 -4.49 -9.63
CA ASP A 13 -6.28 -5.74 -10.42
C ASP A 13 -7.67 -6.36 -10.68
N ASN A 14 -8.73 -5.54 -10.66
CA ASN A 14 -10.13 -5.94 -10.74
C ASN A 14 -10.60 -6.88 -9.60
N THR A 15 -9.89 -6.91 -8.48
CA THR A 15 -10.33 -7.60 -7.27
C THR A 15 -10.37 -6.66 -6.07
N ASP A 16 -11.09 -7.08 -5.02
CA ASP A 16 -11.21 -6.32 -3.78
C ASP A 16 -10.12 -6.68 -2.76
N VAL A 17 -9.11 -7.48 -3.13
CA VAL A 17 -8.12 -8.01 -2.18
C VAL A 17 -7.33 -6.89 -1.52
N THR A 18 -6.76 -5.99 -2.31
CA THR A 18 -5.97 -4.85 -1.80
C THR A 18 -6.84 -3.89 -1.00
N TRP A 19 -8.03 -3.57 -1.50
CA TRP A 19 -8.99 -2.71 -0.79
C TRP A 19 -9.39 -3.28 0.57
N ASN A 20 -9.76 -4.57 0.63
CA ASN A 20 -10.13 -5.23 1.88
C ASN A 20 -8.98 -5.30 2.87
N GLY A 21 -7.75 -5.55 2.38
CA GLY A 21 -6.56 -5.54 3.23
C GLY A 21 -6.29 -4.17 3.87
N LEU A 22 -6.43 -3.08 3.11
CA LEU A 22 -6.26 -1.72 3.62
C LEU A 22 -7.35 -1.38 4.66
N ARG A 23 -8.60 -1.74 4.38
CA ARG A 23 -9.72 -1.56 5.34
C ARG A 23 -9.48 -2.34 6.62
N LEU A 24 -9.01 -3.58 6.52
CA LEU A 24 -8.70 -4.41 7.67
C LEU A 24 -7.57 -3.80 8.51
N ALA A 25 -6.50 -3.30 7.86
CA ALA A 25 -5.41 -2.61 8.54
C ALA A 25 -5.92 -1.40 9.35
N GLY A 26 -6.81 -0.59 8.75
CA GLY A 26 -7.46 0.53 9.44
C GLY A 26 -8.28 0.08 10.65
N LYS A 27 -9.10 -0.98 10.51
CA LYS A 27 -9.89 -1.52 11.64
C LYS A 27 -9.03 -2.11 12.76
N LEU A 28 -7.93 -2.77 12.43
CA LEU A 28 -6.99 -3.26 13.44
C LEU A 28 -6.32 -2.10 14.18
N ARG A 29 -5.97 -1.02 13.47
CA ARG A 29 -5.42 0.20 14.06
C ARG A 29 -6.42 0.89 14.98
N GLU A 30 -7.67 1.06 14.55
CA GLU A 30 -8.77 1.59 15.39
C GLU A 30 -8.97 0.75 16.66
N ALA A 31 -8.81 -0.57 16.56
CA ALA A 31 -8.88 -1.49 17.69
C ALA A 31 -7.61 -1.50 18.58
N GLY A 32 -6.71 -0.53 18.41
CA GLY A 32 -5.52 -0.35 19.24
C GLY A 32 -4.39 -1.37 18.98
N GLN A 33 -4.42 -2.09 17.86
CA GLN A 33 -3.32 -2.99 17.50
C GLN A 33 -2.13 -2.23 16.91
N ASP A 34 -0.94 -2.80 17.10
CA ASP A 34 0.28 -2.35 16.44
C ASP A 34 0.33 -2.94 15.03
N VAL A 35 -0.08 -2.16 14.03
CA VAL A 35 -0.17 -2.59 12.63
C VAL A 35 1.03 -2.06 11.88
N ARG A 36 1.65 -2.92 11.06
CA ARG A 36 2.71 -2.59 10.11
C ARG A 36 2.31 -3.08 8.73
N ILE A 37 2.69 -2.34 7.70
CA ILE A 37 2.40 -2.70 6.31
C ILE A 37 3.71 -2.88 5.56
N PHE A 38 3.78 -3.95 4.76
CA PHE A 38 4.88 -4.17 3.83
C PHE A 38 4.36 -4.40 2.41
N LEU A 39 4.90 -3.65 1.46
CA LEU A 39 4.56 -3.80 0.03
C LEU A 39 5.70 -4.50 -0.70
N MET A 40 5.36 -5.52 -1.48
CA MET A 40 6.31 -6.24 -2.33
C MET A 40 5.68 -6.66 -3.65
N ASN A 41 6.48 -7.20 -4.58
CA ASN A 41 6.05 -7.52 -5.94
C ASN A 41 5.37 -6.31 -6.59
N ASP A 42 4.25 -6.49 -7.31
CA ASP A 42 3.60 -5.42 -8.04
C ASP A 42 2.79 -4.47 -7.14
N ALA A 43 2.55 -4.84 -5.87
CA ALA A 43 1.87 -3.97 -4.91
C ALA A 43 2.66 -2.68 -4.60
N VAL A 44 3.97 -2.66 -4.88
CA VAL A 44 4.80 -1.46 -4.66
C VAL A 44 4.34 -0.25 -5.47
N ASP A 45 3.59 -0.46 -6.55
CA ASP A 45 3.03 0.63 -7.33
C ASP A 45 1.99 1.45 -6.54
N MET A 46 1.33 0.86 -5.55
CA MET A 46 0.40 1.56 -4.65
C MET A 46 1.09 2.69 -3.87
N ALA A 47 2.40 2.61 -3.68
CA ALA A 47 3.20 3.62 -2.97
C ALA A 47 3.75 4.73 -3.88
N ARG A 48 3.32 4.83 -5.14
CA ARG A 48 3.83 5.81 -6.10
C ARG A 48 2.73 6.81 -6.48
N ASP A 49 3.02 8.11 -6.47
CA ASP A 49 2.03 9.15 -6.80
C ASP A 49 1.47 9.07 -8.23
N VAL A 50 2.21 8.42 -9.13
CA VAL A 50 1.80 8.14 -10.51
C VAL A 50 0.75 7.03 -10.62
N CYS A 51 0.61 6.18 -9.60
CA CYS A 51 -0.44 5.19 -9.54
C CYS A 51 -1.77 5.89 -9.23
N LYS A 52 -2.67 5.91 -10.21
CA LYS A 52 -4.00 6.55 -10.11
C LYS A 52 -5.09 5.49 -10.25
N PRO A 53 -6.24 5.69 -9.58
CA PRO A 53 -7.39 4.83 -9.77
C PRO A 53 -7.84 4.86 -11.25
N PRO A 54 -8.16 3.70 -11.86
CA PRO A 54 -8.77 3.64 -13.18
C PRO A 54 -10.11 4.39 -13.22
N GLN A 55 -10.52 4.81 -14.41
CA GLN A 55 -11.82 5.46 -14.59
C GLN A 55 -12.96 4.55 -14.12
N GLY A 56 -13.83 5.08 -13.25
CA GLY A 56 -14.97 4.34 -12.70
C GLY A 56 -14.65 3.46 -11.50
N TYR A 57 -13.37 3.41 -11.07
CA TYR A 57 -12.99 2.81 -9.80
C TYR A 57 -13.31 3.79 -8.67
N ASP A 58 -14.07 3.34 -7.66
CA ASP A 58 -14.67 4.18 -6.64
C ASP A 58 -13.78 4.43 -5.41
N GLN A 59 -12.68 3.67 -5.28
CA GLN A 59 -11.77 3.75 -4.13
C GLN A 59 -10.34 4.10 -4.55
N ASP A 60 -9.74 5.11 -3.92
CA ASP A 60 -8.33 5.43 -4.16
C ASP A 60 -7.44 4.67 -3.16
N LEU A 61 -6.87 3.54 -3.62
CA LEU A 61 -6.00 2.69 -2.81
C LEU A 61 -4.72 3.43 -2.33
N ALA A 62 -4.15 4.30 -3.15
CA ALA A 62 -2.98 5.10 -2.77
C ALA A 62 -3.35 6.12 -1.68
N GLN A 63 -4.52 6.73 -1.79
CA GLN A 63 -5.05 7.64 -0.77
C GLN A 63 -5.33 6.91 0.55
N MET A 64 -5.94 5.72 0.51
CA MET A 64 -6.15 4.89 1.70
C MET A 64 -4.82 4.51 2.38
N LEU A 65 -3.77 4.21 1.62
CA LEU A 65 -2.45 3.93 2.16
C LEU A 65 -1.84 5.17 2.85
N LYS A 66 -2.00 6.36 2.25
CA LYS A 66 -1.57 7.63 2.86
C LYS A 66 -2.30 7.95 4.16
N GLU A 67 -3.59 7.64 4.23
CA GLU A 67 -4.39 7.81 5.45
C GLU A 67 -3.90 6.91 6.59
N LEU A 68 -3.53 5.66 6.29
CA LEU A 68 -2.93 4.76 7.28
C LEU A 68 -1.57 5.29 7.79
N ILE A 69 -0.74 5.84 6.90
CA ILE A 69 0.52 6.50 7.26
C ILE A 69 0.24 7.70 8.18
N ALA A 70 -0.74 8.53 7.85
CA ALA A 70 -1.14 9.67 8.68
C ALA A 70 -1.67 9.24 10.06
N GLN A 71 -2.24 8.05 10.17
CA GLN A 71 -2.63 7.42 11.44
C GLN A 71 -1.45 6.80 12.21
N GLY A 72 -0.23 6.91 11.69
CA GLY A 72 1.00 6.41 12.30
C GLY A 72 1.24 4.91 12.09
N VAL A 73 0.63 4.30 11.07
CA VAL A 73 0.93 2.93 10.64
C VAL A 73 2.23 2.95 9.83
N PRO A 74 3.31 2.26 10.27
CA PRO A 74 4.53 2.19 9.49
C PRO A 74 4.31 1.42 8.18
N VAL A 75 4.70 2.03 7.06
CA VAL A 75 4.66 1.43 5.72
C VAL A 75 6.07 1.31 5.19
N GLN A 76 6.49 0.09 4.91
CA GLN A 76 7.75 -0.20 4.23
C GLN A 76 7.50 -0.83 2.87
N VAL A 77 8.40 -0.55 1.94
CA VAL A 77 8.29 -1.00 0.55
C VAL A 77 9.60 -1.67 0.15
N CYS A 78 9.50 -2.82 -0.52
CA CYS A 78 10.67 -3.57 -0.97
C CYS A 78 11.54 -2.73 -1.92
N GLY A 79 12.75 -2.36 -1.50
CA GLY A 79 13.66 -1.55 -2.32
C GLY A 79 14.07 -2.22 -3.63
N THR A 80 14.20 -3.55 -3.65
CA THR A 80 14.52 -4.28 -4.88
C THR A 80 13.35 -4.28 -5.89
N CYS A 81 12.11 -4.24 -5.40
CA CYS A 81 10.93 -4.15 -6.25
C CYS A 81 10.79 -2.77 -6.90
N MET A 82 11.36 -1.71 -6.31
CA MET A 82 11.37 -0.35 -6.91
C MET A 82 11.86 -0.37 -8.36
N ALA A 83 12.95 -1.09 -8.62
CA ALA A 83 13.56 -1.18 -9.94
C ALA A 83 13.00 -2.33 -10.80
N ARG A 84 12.28 -3.30 -10.22
CA ARG A 84 11.97 -4.59 -10.87
C ARG A 84 10.49 -4.89 -11.08
N CYS A 85 9.61 -4.34 -10.24
CA CYS A 85 8.20 -4.74 -10.17
C CYS A 85 7.27 -3.56 -10.42
N GLY A 86 6.04 -3.90 -10.79
CA GLY A 86 5.03 -2.94 -11.18
C GLY A 86 5.26 -2.34 -12.57
N ILE A 87 4.22 -1.70 -13.08
CA ILE A 87 4.23 -0.96 -14.35
C ILE A 87 4.99 0.36 -14.21
N TYR A 88 5.08 0.91 -12.99
CA TYR A 88 5.72 2.20 -12.72
C TYR A 88 7.15 2.08 -12.20
N LYS A 89 7.86 0.98 -12.46
CA LYS A 89 9.26 0.77 -12.04
C LYS A 89 10.15 2.01 -12.22
N ASN A 90 11.06 2.23 -11.27
CA ASN A 90 11.95 3.39 -11.13
C ASN A 90 11.29 4.73 -10.76
N HIS A 91 9.96 4.83 -10.72
CA HIS A 91 9.32 6.00 -10.09
C HIS A 91 9.52 5.97 -8.57
N PRO A 92 9.79 7.13 -7.95
CA PRO A 92 9.97 7.21 -6.51
C PRO A 92 8.69 6.90 -5.74
N TYR A 93 8.84 6.40 -4.52
CA TYR A 93 7.73 6.27 -3.57
C TYR A 93 7.39 7.62 -2.94
N PHE A 94 6.13 7.80 -2.56
CA PHE A 94 5.72 9.01 -1.84
C PHE A 94 6.23 9.01 -0.39
N ALA A 95 6.23 10.20 0.24
CA ALA A 95 6.66 10.36 1.61
C ALA A 95 5.86 9.48 2.59
N GLY A 96 6.56 8.79 3.49
CA GLY A 96 5.98 7.86 4.46
C GLY A 96 5.90 6.40 4.01
N ALA A 97 6.22 6.10 2.75
CA ALA A 97 6.43 4.74 2.25
C ALA A 97 7.94 4.51 2.04
N GLU A 98 8.64 4.10 3.10
CA GLU A 98 10.09 4.02 3.10
C GLU A 98 10.59 2.74 2.41
N ALA A 99 11.64 2.86 1.60
CA ALA A 99 12.31 1.71 1.03
C ALA A 99 13.06 0.94 2.13
N SER A 100 12.88 -0.38 2.15
CA SER A 100 13.53 -1.35 3.04
C SER A 100 14.39 -2.31 2.22
#